data_AF-Q8TC97-F1
#
_entry.id   AF-Q8TC97-F1
#
_cell.length_a   1.000
_cell.length_b   1.000
_cell.length_c   1.000
_cell.angle_alpha   90.00
_cell.angle_beta   90.00
_cell.angle_gamma   90.00
#
_symmetry.space_group_name_H-M   'P 1'
#
loop_
_entity.id
_entity.type
_entity.pdbx_description
1 polymer ?
#
loop_
_entity_poly.entity_id
_entity_poly.type
_entity_poly.pdbx_seq_one_letter_code
_entity_poly.pdbx_strand_id
1 'polypeptide(L)'
;MSRPQLRRWRLVSSPPSGVPGLALLALLALRLAAGTDCPCPEPELCRPIRHHPDFEVFVFDVGQKTWKSYDWSQITTVATFGKYDSELMCYAHSKGARVVLKGNL
;
A
#
# COMPACT_ATOMS: atom_id res chain seq x y z
N MET A 1 -22.51 46.43 -26.15
CA MET A 1 -22.16 45.70 -27.39
C MET A 1 -20.74 45.17 -27.16
N SER A 2 -20.36 43.89 -27.14
CA SER A 2 -21.02 42.62 -27.42
C SER A 2 -20.25 41.54 -26.61
N ARG A 3 -20.96 40.55 -26.04
CA ARG A 3 -20.33 39.44 -25.30
C ARG A 3 -19.76 38.40 -26.29
N PRO A 4 -18.57 37.83 -26.07
CA PRO A 4 -18.10 36.72 -26.89
C PRO A 4 -18.95 35.48 -26.64
N GLN A 5 -19.47 34.89 -27.71
CA GLN A 5 -20.26 33.66 -27.72
C GLN A 5 -19.34 32.47 -27.44
N LEU A 6 -19.44 31.89 -26.24
CA LEU A 6 -18.87 30.57 -25.95
C LEU A 6 -19.69 29.53 -26.70
N ARG A 7 -19.11 29.05 -27.81
CA ARG A 7 -19.64 27.97 -28.64
C ARG A 7 -19.72 26.70 -27.78
N ARG A 8 -20.92 26.43 -27.25
CA ARG A 8 -21.23 25.24 -26.46
C ARG A 8 -21.11 24.01 -27.35
N TRP A 9 -19.97 23.34 -27.31
CA TRP A 9 -19.82 22.00 -27.88
C TRP A 9 -20.76 21.07 -27.10
N ARG A 10 -21.90 20.71 -27.70
CA ARG A 10 -22.73 19.62 -27.21
C ARG A 10 -21.98 18.33 -27.50
N LEU A 11 -21.21 17.86 -26.52
CA LEU A 11 -20.83 16.45 -26.47
C LEU A 11 -22.13 15.66 -26.26
N VAL A 12 -22.68 15.14 -27.35
CA VAL A 12 -23.69 14.08 -27.29
C VAL A 12 -22.94 12.83 -26.85
N SER A 13 -22.82 12.65 -25.54
CA SER A 13 -22.38 11.38 -24.96
C SER A 13 -23.56 10.42 -25.04
N SER A 14 -23.66 9.68 -26.14
CA SER A 14 -24.43 8.43 -26.13
C SER A 14 -23.78 7.51 -25.08
N PRO A 15 -24.51 6.97 -24.10
CA PRO A 15 -23.92 5.99 -23.20
C PRO A 15 -23.59 4.75 -24.02
N PRO A 16 -22.35 4.23 -24.01
CA PRO A 16 -22.14 2.88 -24.51
C PRO A 16 -22.98 1.97 -23.63
N SER A 17 -23.85 1.17 -24.24
CA SER A 17 -24.55 0.05 -23.60
C SER A 17 -23.53 -1.00 -23.18
N GLY A 18 -22.75 -0.67 -22.15
CA GLY A 18 -21.72 -1.50 -21.57
C GLY A 18 -22.37 -2.56 -20.69
N VAL A 19 -22.19 -3.81 -21.08
CA VAL A 19 -22.68 -5.01 -20.39
C VAL A 19 -22.33 -4.90 -18.89
N PRO A 20 -23.30 -4.90 -17.95
CA PRO A 20 -23.04 -4.73 -16.52
C PRO A 20 -22.04 -5.76 -15.96
N GLY A 21 -21.89 -6.91 -16.63
CA GLY A 21 -20.88 -7.93 -16.31
C GLY A 21 -19.43 -7.46 -16.50
N LEU A 22 -19.13 -6.63 -17.49
CA LEU A 22 -17.76 -6.10 -17.72
C LEU A 22 -17.36 -5.10 -16.63
N ALA A 23 -18.29 -4.25 -16.20
CA ALA A 23 -18.06 -3.34 -15.08
C ALA A 23 -17.82 -4.11 -13.77
N LEU A 24 -18.60 -5.16 -13.50
CA LEU A 24 -18.42 -6.01 -12.33
C LEU A 24 -17.07 -6.76 -12.36
N LEU A 25 -16.70 -7.34 -13.51
CA LEU A 25 -15.42 -8.01 -13.72
C LEU A 25 -14.23 -7.05 -13.56
N ALA A 26 -14.35 -5.82 -14.06
CA ALA A 26 -13.33 -4.79 -13.87
C ALA A 26 -13.19 -4.38 -12.39
N LEU A 27 -14.31 -4.26 -11.65
CA LEU A 27 -14.30 -3.98 -10.21
C LEU A 27 -13.67 -5.12 -9.40
N LEU A 28 -13.94 -6.38 -9.77
CA LEU A 28 -13.31 -7.56 -9.17
C LEU A 28 -11.80 -7.59 -9.45
N ALA A 29 -11.37 -7.37 -10.70
CA ALA A 29 -9.96 -7.32 -11.07
C ALA A 29 -9.19 -6.20 -10.34
N LEU A 30 -9.81 -5.02 -10.19
CA LEU A 30 -9.20 -3.89 -9.49
C LEU A 30 -8.98 -4.16 -8.00
N ARG A 31 -9.86 -4.95 -7.37
CA ARG A 31 -9.70 -5.39 -5.97
C ARG A 31 -8.52 -6.35 -5.79
N LEU A 32 -8.25 -7.20 -6.78
CA LEU A 32 -7.12 -8.14 -6.74
C LEU A 32 -5.76 -7.45 -7.00
N ALA A 33 -5.74 -6.38 -7.78
CA ALA A 33 -4.51 -5.66 -8.12
C ALA A 33 -3.97 -4.74 -7.01
N ALA A 34 -4.69 -4.54 -5.90
CA ALA A 34 -4.30 -3.61 -4.83
C ALA A 34 -3.16 -4.12 -3.91
N GLY A 35 -2.33 -5.07 -4.35
CA GLY A 35 -1.29 -5.70 -3.53
C GLY A 35 0.02 -6.02 -4.27
N THR A 36 0.31 -5.37 -5.40
CA THR A 36 1.31 -5.88 -6.35
C THR A 36 2.79 -5.68 -6.00
N ASP A 37 3.16 -4.91 -4.96
CA ASP A 37 4.57 -4.64 -4.63
C ASP A 37 5.03 -5.17 -3.25
N CYS A 38 4.18 -5.91 -2.54
CA CYS A 38 4.56 -6.49 -1.25
C CYS A 38 5.08 -7.92 -1.45
N PRO A 39 6.30 -8.27 -0.97
CA PRO A 39 6.92 -9.56 -1.26
C PRO A 39 6.37 -10.73 -0.41
N CYS A 40 5.32 -10.52 0.38
CA CYS A 40 4.90 -11.49 1.39
C CYS A 40 4.03 -12.60 0.81
N PRO A 41 4.23 -13.87 1.25
CA PRO A 41 3.48 -15.00 0.70
C PRO A 41 1.97 -14.87 0.95
N GLU A 42 1.58 -14.41 2.15
CA GLU A 42 0.19 -14.16 2.50
C GLU A 42 -0.21 -12.70 2.19
N PRO A 43 -1.15 -12.45 1.26
CA PRO A 43 -1.59 -11.09 0.91
C PRO A 43 -2.17 -10.30 2.08
N GLU A 44 -2.71 -11.01 3.08
CA GLU A 44 -3.28 -10.45 4.30
C GLU A 44 -2.23 -9.69 5.13
N LEU A 45 -0.96 -10.12 5.11
CA LEU A 45 0.14 -9.48 5.81
C LEU A 45 0.44 -8.08 5.27
N CYS A 46 0.10 -7.82 4.01
CA CYS A 46 0.36 -6.56 3.35
C CYS A 46 -0.80 -5.56 3.50
N ARG A 47 -1.88 -5.94 4.19
CA ARG A 47 -2.98 -5.02 4.46
C ARG A 47 -2.54 -3.94 5.45
N PRO A 48 -3.05 -2.70 5.31
CA PRO A 48 -2.76 -1.65 6.28
C PRO A 48 -3.08 -2.07 7.71
N ILE A 49 -2.11 -1.90 8.62
CA ILE A 49 -2.29 -2.19 10.04
C ILE A 49 -3.33 -1.23 10.62
N ARG A 50 -4.41 -1.80 11.18
CA ARG A 50 -5.54 -1.04 11.75
C ARG A 50 -5.43 -0.79 13.24
N HIS A 51 -4.55 -1.53 13.92
CA HIS A 51 -4.33 -1.38 15.34
C HIS A 51 -3.51 -0.13 15.64
N HIS A 52 -3.90 0.61 16.66
CA HIS A 52 -3.22 1.83 17.13
C HIS A 52 -2.80 1.58 18.58
N PRO A 53 -1.51 1.29 18.83
CA PRO A 53 -1.01 1.12 20.19
C PRO A 53 -0.94 2.48 20.91
N ASP A 54 -1.05 2.45 22.24
CA ASP A 54 -0.89 3.66 23.07
C ASP A 54 0.53 4.25 22.98
N PHE A 55 1.51 3.42 22.65
CA PHE A 55 2.91 3.79 22.47
C PHE A 55 3.47 3.17 21.19
N GLU A 56 4.26 3.94 20.44
CA GLU A 56 4.99 3.45 19.27
C GLU A 56 6.47 3.26 19.64
N VAL A 57 6.95 2.02 19.52
CA VAL A 57 8.36 1.66 19.64
C VAL A 57 8.96 1.52 18.23
N PHE A 58 9.95 2.36 17.95
CA PHE A 58 10.69 2.38 16.69
C PHE A 58 12.03 1.68 16.83
N VAL A 59 12.32 0.77 15.91
CA VAL A 59 13.66 0.19 15.74
C VAL A 59 14.28 0.70 14.46
N PHE A 60 15.51 1.19 14.54
CA PHE A 60 16.30 1.63 13.41
C PHE A 60 17.22 0.48 12.98
N ASP A 61 16.79 -0.28 11.97
CA ASP A 61 17.56 -1.40 11.43
C ASP A 61 18.57 -0.87 10.39
N VAL A 62 19.85 -1.12 10.64
CA VAL A 62 20.96 -0.72 9.74
C VAL A 62 21.40 -1.86 8.82
N GLY A 63 20.62 -2.94 8.73
CA GLY A 63 20.90 -4.15 7.96
C GLY A 63 21.46 -5.31 8.78
N GLN A 64 21.92 -6.35 8.07
CA GLN A 64 22.28 -7.68 8.60
C GLN A 64 21.04 -8.48 9.05
N LYS A 65 21.25 -9.55 9.83
CA LYS A 65 20.18 -10.45 10.32
C LYS A 65 19.94 -10.35 11.83
N THR A 66 20.35 -9.26 12.47
CA THR A 66 20.14 -9.03 13.91
C THR A 66 18.68 -8.89 14.29
N TRP A 67 17.82 -8.54 13.33
CA TRP A 67 16.37 -8.47 13.53
C TRP A 67 15.74 -9.79 13.99
N LYS A 68 16.40 -10.92 13.73
CA LYS A 68 15.94 -12.24 14.18
C LYS A 68 15.98 -12.42 15.70
N SER A 69 16.76 -11.60 16.41
CA SER A 69 16.88 -11.64 17.87
C SER A 69 16.16 -10.49 18.59
N TYR A 70 15.37 -9.69 17.86
CA TYR A 70 14.61 -8.61 18.48
C TYR A 70 13.45 -9.15 19.32
N ASP A 71 13.07 -8.39 20.35
CA ASP A 71 11.82 -8.63 21.07
C ASP A 71 10.65 -8.03 20.28
N TRP A 72 10.07 -8.86 19.42
CA TRP A 72 8.94 -8.48 18.56
C TRP A 72 7.63 -8.23 19.32
N SER A 73 7.56 -8.51 20.62
CA SER A 73 6.35 -8.21 21.42
C SER A 73 6.16 -6.71 21.66
N GLN A 74 7.22 -5.91 21.55
CA GLN A 74 7.20 -4.48 21.83
C GLN A 74 7.27 -3.61 20.56
N ILE A 75 7.82 -4.15 19.47
CA ILE A 75 8.13 -3.37 18.27
C ILE A 75 6.86 -3.05 17.50
N THR A 76 6.69 -1.76 17.19
CA THR A 76 5.55 -1.27 16.39
C THR A 76 5.96 -0.87 14.99
N THR A 77 7.18 -0.35 14.81
CA THR A 77 7.68 0.12 13.53
C THR A 77 9.18 -0.17 13.39
N VAL A 78 9.59 -0.73 12.25
CA VAL A 78 10.99 -0.90 11.85
C VAL A 78 11.32 0.11 10.75
N ALA A 79 12.22 1.03 11.02
CA ALA A 79 12.77 1.95 10.03
C ALA A 79 14.07 1.36 9.47
N THR A 80 14.07 0.99 8.19
CA THR A 80 15.20 0.30 7.55
C THR A 80 16.12 1.30 6.84
N PHE A 81 17.39 1.32 7.25
CA PHE A 81 18.48 2.11 6.66
C PHE A 81 19.49 1.23 5.89
N GLY A 82 19.45 -0.08 6.09
CA GLY A 82 20.25 -1.06 5.37
C GLY A 82 19.72 -1.39 3.96
N LYS A 83 20.29 -2.45 3.35
CA LYS A 83 19.73 -3.02 2.12
C LYS A 83 18.33 -3.57 2.40
N TYR A 84 17.45 -3.47 1.42
CA TYR A 84 16.12 -4.05 1.49
C TYR A 84 16.20 -5.57 1.74
N ASP A 85 15.54 -6.02 2.81
CA ASP A 85 15.41 -7.42 3.19
C ASP A 85 13.92 -7.80 3.18
N SER A 86 13.50 -8.56 2.17
CA SER A 86 12.12 -9.02 2.04
C SER A 86 11.71 -10.00 3.13
N GLU A 87 12.66 -10.75 3.71
CA GLU A 87 12.41 -11.65 4.84
C GLU A 87 12.02 -10.83 6.07
N LEU A 88 12.79 -9.78 6.36
CA LEU A 88 12.49 -8.82 7.43
C LEU A 88 11.12 -8.16 7.22
N MET A 89 10.83 -7.67 6.01
CA MET A 89 9.55 -7.05 5.66
C MET A 89 8.37 -7.93 6.07
N CYS A 90 8.38 -9.18 5.64
CA CYS A 90 7.26 -10.08 5.88
C CYS A 90 7.21 -10.62 7.29
N TYR A 91 8.37 -10.80 7.94
CA TYR A 91 8.40 -11.16 9.35
C TYR A 91 7.79 -10.04 10.21
N ALA A 92 8.15 -8.78 9.97
CA ALA A 92 7.57 -7.64 10.67
C ALA A 92 6.05 -7.56 10.49
N HIS A 93 5.57 -7.71 9.26
CA HIS A 93 4.12 -7.75 8.98
C HIS A 93 3.42 -8.91 9.71
N SER A 94 4.04 -10.09 9.81
CA SER A 94 3.49 -11.23 10.57
C SER A 94 3.34 -10.93 12.07
N LYS A 95 4.09 -9.94 12.57
CA LYS A 95 4.00 -9.44 13.96
C LYS A 95 3.09 -8.23 14.11
N GLY A 96 2.47 -7.76 13.03
CA GLY A 96 1.66 -6.54 13.04
C GLY A 96 2.50 -5.26 13.17
N ALA A 97 3.80 -5.32 12.88
CA ALA A 97 4.70 -4.17 12.89
C ALA A 97 4.81 -3.55 11.48
N ARG A 98 4.92 -2.23 11.43
CA ARG A 98 5.12 -1.45 10.19
C ARG A 98 6.58 -1.51 9.77
N VAL A 99 6.85 -1.41 8.47
CA VAL A 99 8.20 -1.21 7.94
C VAL A 99 8.23 0.06 7.11
N VAL A 100 9.15 0.95 7.42
CA VAL A 100 9.33 2.22 6.70
C VAL A 100 10.72 2.29 6.09
N LEU A 101 10.79 2.71 4.82
CA LEU A 101 12.02 2.83 4.07
C LEU A 101 12.61 4.23 4.24
N LYS A 102 13.93 4.33 4.34
CA LYS A 102 14.64 5.59 4.23
C LYS A 102 14.36 6.22 2.86
N GLY A 103 14.00 7.51 2.83
CA GLY A 103 13.94 8.28 1.59
C GLY A 103 15.33 8.53 1.01
N ASN A 104 15.48 8.36 -0.31
CA ASN A 104 16.65 8.81 -1.04
C ASN A 104 16.43 10.27 -1.45
N LEU A 105 17.43 11.12 -1.20
CA LEU A 105 17.47 12.51 -1.68
C LEU A 105 18.14 12.56 -3.06
#